data_AF-A0A0X3XPJ3-F1
#
_entry.id   AF-A0A0X3XPJ3-F1
#
_cell.length_a   1.000
_cell.length_b   1.000
_cell.length_c   1.000
_cell.angle_alpha   90.00
_cell.angle_beta   90.00
_cell.angle_gamma   90.00
#
_symmetry.space_group_name_H-M   'P 1'
#
loop_
_entity.id
_entity.type
_entity.pdbx_description
1 polymer ?
#
loop_
_entity_poly.entity_id
_entity_poly.type
_entity_poly.pdbx_seq_one_letter_code
_entity_poly.pdbx_strand_id
1 'polypeptide(L)'
;MVAEALLADEADDVGRALELVLDFLGPTEGSRDAGNLLLISVFADILERECPAEWRTVRGVPDVPRLAEVEDDPRRIAEYVDHMRRVGHVVGTADAKASIAMAAEAALTAQHYLARRQHGMDDPAGLVTQVRQATGMRPERLWGALKTACTKVRSLSAETGTPG
;
A
#
# COMPACT_ATOMS: atom_id res chain seq x y z
N MET A 1 12.35 12.81 -7.18
CA MET A 1 12.30 12.38 -5.76
C MET A 1 12.17 10.86 -5.72
N VAL A 2 12.65 10.19 -4.66
CA VAL A 2 12.53 8.73 -4.50
C VAL A 2 11.09 8.25 -4.73
N ALA A 3 10.10 8.94 -4.16
CA ALA A 3 8.68 8.60 -4.33
C ALA A 3 8.18 8.60 -5.78
N GLU A 4 8.65 9.54 -6.62
CA GLU A 4 8.30 9.57 -8.05
C GLU A 4 8.92 8.37 -8.80
N ALA A 5 10.15 8.00 -8.46
CA ALA A 5 10.78 6.80 -9.02
C ALA A 5 10.08 5.51 -8.56
N LEU A 6 9.58 5.49 -7.32
CA LEU A 6 8.81 4.36 -6.78
C LEU A 6 7.41 4.20 -7.40
N LEU A 7 6.82 5.30 -7.87
CA LEU A 7 5.52 5.30 -8.55
C LEU A 7 5.63 5.11 -10.07
N ALA A 8 6.78 5.45 -10.66
CA ALA A 8 7.06 5.26 -12.09
C ALA A 8 7.50 3.83 -12.43
N ASP A 9 7.95 3.04 -11.44
CA ASP A 9 8.25 1.62 -11.65
C ASP A 9 6.93 0.83 -11.68
N GLU A 10 6.52 0.42 -12.88
CA GLU A 10 5.35 -0.46 -13.13
C GLU A 10 5.48 -1.83 -12.45
N ALA A 11 6.66 -2.16 -11.90
CA ALA A 11 6.86 -3.37 -11.16
C ALA A 11 6.11 -3.34 -9.82
N ASP A 12 5.33 -4.40 -9.60
CA ASP A 12 4.71 -4.85 -8.34
C ASP A 12 5.74 -5.13 -7.21
N ASP A 13 6.99 -4.72 -7.39
CA ASP A 13 8.12 -5.15 -6.58
C ASP A 13 8.29 -4.24 -5.35
N VAL A 14 7.45 -4.51 -4.36
CA VAL A 14 7.56 -4.03 -2.98
C VAL A 14 8.99 -4.22 -2.44
N GLY A 15 9.74 -5.23 -2.91
CA GLY A 15 11.14 -5.45 -2.54
C GLY A 15 12.06 -4.30 -2.98
N ARG A 16 11.95 -3.90 -4.25
CA ARG A 16 12.83 -2.89 -4.86
C ARG A 16 12.65 -1.49 -4.29
N ALA A 17 11.43 -1.15 -3.88
CA ALA A 17 11.14 0.14 -3.26
C ALA A 17 11.84 0.30 -1.90
N LEU A 18 11.83 -0.77 -1.10
CA LEU A 18 12.51 -0.80 0.19
C LEU A 18 14.03 -0.86 0.01
N GLU A 19 14.52 -1.59 -0.99
CA GLU A 19 15.95 -1.62 -1.34
C GLU A 19 16.50 -0.23 -1.69
N LEU A 20 15.80 0.54 -2.52
CA LEU A 20 16.19 1.92 -2.85
C LEU A 20 16.26 2.84 -1.61
N VAL A 21 15.36 2.62 -0.64
CA VAL A 21 15.38 3.35 0.63
C VAL A 21 16.50 2.86 1.55
N LEU A 22 16.77 1.56 1.56
CA LEU A 22 17.85 0.94 2.33
C LEU A 22 19.23 1.31 1.80
N ASP A 23 19.40 1.50 0.49
CA ASP A 23 20.63 2.02 -0.11
C ASP A 23 20.98 3.42 0.44
N PHE A 24 19.96 4.19 0.83
CA PHE A 24 20.12 5.50 1.46
C PHE A 24 20.33 5.41 2.99
N LEU A 25 19.65 4.50 3.68
CA LEU A 25 19.66 4.37 5.15
C LEU A 25 20.71 3.37 5.69
N GLY A 26 21.37 2.62 4.82
CA GLY A 26 22.21 1.46 5.17
C GLY A 26 21.40 0.20 5.49
N PRO A 27 21.96 -1.02 5.29
CA PRO A 27 21.20 -2.27 5.39
C PRO A 27 21.19 -2.85 6.82
N THR A 28 20.60 -2.13 7.79
CA THR A 28 20.37 -2.67 9.15
C THR A 28 18.89 -3.02 9.39
N GLU A 29 18.59 -3.88 10.37
CA GLU A 29 17.21 -4.18 10.77
C GLU A 29 16.47 -2.90 11.20
N GLY A 30 17.14 -2.01 11.95
CA GLY A 30 16.60 -0.70 12.30
C GLY A 30 16.37 0.22 11.09
N SER A 31 17.24 0.16 10.08
CA SER A 31 17.07 0.90 8.83
C SER A 31 15.90 0.38 7.99
N ARG A 32 15.59 -0.91 8.07
CA ARG A 32 14.44 -1.52 7.38
C ARG A 32 13.12 -1.05 7.97
N ASP A 33 13.01 -1.04 9.30
CA ASP A 33 11.85 -0.49 9.98
C ASP A 33 11.69 1.01 9.70
N ALA A 34 12.78 1.77 9.78
CA ALA A 34 12.76 3.20 9.43
C ALA A 34 12.34 3.44 7.96
N GLY A 35 12.83 2.62 7.03
CA GLY A 35 12.46 2.70 5.62
C GLY A 35 10.97 2.40 5.38
N ASN A 36 10.44 1.37 6.05
CA ASN A 36 9.02 1.04 6.01
C ASN A 36 8.14 2.20 6.53
N LEU A 37 8.50 2.80 7.66
CA LEU A 37 7.77 3.94 8.24
C LEU A 37 7.83 5.19 7.35
N LEU A 38 8.98 5.43 6.71
CA LEU A 38 9.14 6.50 5.74
C LEU A 38 8.22 6.29 4.54
N LEU A 39 8.18 5.08 3.97
CA LEU A 39 7.32 4.74 2.84
C LEU A 39 5.83 4.90 3.18
N ILE A 40 5.40 4.47 4.37
CA ILE A 40 4.02 4.69 4.86
C ILE A 40 3.69 6.18 4.83
N SER A 41 4.57 7.02 5.36
CA SER A 41 4.34 8.47 5.46
C SER A 41 4.32 9.13 4.07
N VAL A 42 5.30 8.81 3.23
CA VAL A 42 5.43 9.37 1.88
C VAL A 42 4.23 9.04 1.00
N PHE A 43 3.79 7.77 0.97
CA PHE A 43 2.62 7.41 0.17
C PHE A 43 1.32 7.97 0.75
N ALA A 44 1.22 8.11 2.08
CA ALA A 44 0.09 8.80 2.68
C ALA A 44 0.02 10.28 2.24
N ASP A 45 1.15 11.01 2.28
CA ASP A 45 1.22 12.41 1.86
C ASP A 45 0.81 12.57 0.39
N ILE A 46 1.32 11.70 -0.49
CA ILE A 46 1.00 11.70 -1.92
C ILE A 46 -0.49 11.45 -2.12
N LEU A 47 -1.04 10.42 -1.48
CA LEU A 47 -2.44 10.06 -1.63
C LEU A 47 -3.37 11.15 -1.09
N GLU A 48 -3.04 11.76 0.05
CA GLU A 48 -3.80 12.87 0.64
C GLU A 48 -3.81 14.11 -0.27
N ARG A 49 -2.72 14.36 -1.01
CA ARG A 49 -2.60 15.49 -1.94
C ARG A 49 -3.26 15.24 -3.29
N GLU A 50 -3.07 14.05 -3.87
CA GLU A 50 -3.42 13.77 -5.27
C GLU A 50 -4.79 13.12 -5.42
N CYS A 51 -5.35 12.50 -4.37
CA CYS A 51 -6.61 11.75 -4.48
C CYS A 51 -7.81 12.68 -4.78
N PRO A 52 -8.54 12.46 -5.89
CA PRO A 52 -9.73 13.25 -6.24
C PRO A 52 -10.87 13.08 -5.23
N ALA A 53 -11.82 14.03 -5.23
CA ALA A 53 -12.92 14.05 -4.26
C ALA A 53 -13.84 12.82 -4.38
N GLU A 54 -14.07 12.33 -5.59
CA GLU A 54 -14.94 11.20 -5.91
C GLU A 54 -14.38 9.82 -5.50
N TRP A 55 -13.09 9.77 -5.16
CA TRP A 55 -12.38 8.60 -4.64
C TRP A 55 -12.11 8.70 -3.14
N ARG A 56 -12.70 9.69 -2.48
CA ARG A 56 -12.68 9.83 -1.03
C ARG A 56 -13.98 9.33 -0.43
N THR A 57 -13.88 8.90 0.82
CA THR A 57 -15.03 8.65 1.69
C THR A 57 -15.81 9.95 1.91
N VAL A 58 -17.02 9.83 2.46
CA VAL A 58 -17.85 10.99 2.86
C VAL A 58 -17.19 11.94 3.87
N ARG A 59 -16.10 11.49 4.51
CA ARG A 59 -15.30 12.29 5.46
C ARG A 59 -14.08 12.97 4.81
N GLY A 60 -13.89 12.83 3.49
CA GLY A 60 -12.76 13.41 2.77
C GLY A 60 -11.45 12.62 2.88
N VAL A 61 -11.47 11.42 3.49
CA VAL A 61 -10.31 10.50 3.56
C VAL A 61 -10.26 9.68 2.27
N PRO A 62 -9.10 9.48 1.62
CA PRO A 62 -8.95 8.55 0.49
C PRO A 62 -9.51 7.16 0.82
N ASP A 63 -10.35 6.60 -0.06
CA ASP A 63 -10.96 5.28 0.10
C ASP A 63 -9.98 4.19 -0.38
N VAL A 64 -9.03 3.83 0.49
CA VAL A 64 -7.94 2.89 0.16
C VAL A 64 -8.46 1.50 -0.26
N PRO A 65 -9.43 0.87 0.43
CA PRO A 65 -10.00 -0.41 0.00
C PRO A 65 -10.57 -0.36 -1.42
N ARG A 66 -11.28 0.72 -1.77
CA ARG A 66 -11.81 0.91 -3.11
C ARG A 66 -10.70 1.14 -4.15
N LEU A 67 -9.69 1.94 -3.81
CA LEU A 67 -8.56 2.27 -4.71
C LEU A 67 -7.59 1.11 -4.92
N ALA A 68 -7.37 0.28 -3.90
CA ALA A 68 -6.59 -0.95 -3.98
C ALA A 68 -7.41 -2.12 -4.57
N GLU A 69 -8.66 -1.86 -4.96
CA GLU A 69 -9.60 -2.80 -5.55
C GLU A 69 -9.73 -4.09 -4.74
N VAL A 70 -9.71 -4.00 -3.41
CA VAL A 70 -9.73 -5.22 -2.59
C VAL A 70 -11.16 -5.75 -2.48
N GLU A 71 -11.60 -6.45 -3.52
CA GLU A 71 -12.83 -7.24 -3.52
C GLU A 71 -12.53 -8.71 -3.24
N ASP A 72 -13.33 -9.34 -2.38
CA ASP A 72 -13.35 -10.79 -2.14
C ASP A 72 -14.03 -11.50 -3.33
N ASP A 73 -13.42 -11.40 -4.51
CA ASP A 73 -13.85 -12.08 -5.74
C ASP A 73 -13.12 -13.42 -5.88
N PRO A 74 -13.83 -14.56 -5.91
CA PRO A 74 -13.25 -15.87 -6.22
C PRO A 74 -12.38 -15.92 -7.48
N ARG A 75 -12.62 -15.05 -8.47
CA ARG A 75 -11.80 -14.92 -9.68
C ARG A 75 -10.41 -14.39 -9.37
N ARG A 76 -10.26 -13.46 -8.43
CA ARG A 76 -8.96 -12.91 -8.02
C ARG A 76 -8.07 -13.95 -7.34
N ILE A 77 -8.66 -14.90 -6.61
CA ILE A 77 -7.91 -16.04 -6.05
C ILE A 77 -7.28 -16.87 -7.18
N ALA A 78 -8.07 -17.18 -8.22
CA ALA A 78 -7.58 -17.95 -9.37
C ALA A 78 -6.51 -17.18 -10.16
N GLU A 79 -6.73 -15.88 -10.42
CA GLU A 79 -5.77 -15.00 -11.08
C GLU A 79 -4.45 -14.90 -10.30
N TYR A 80 -4.51 -14.76 -8.98
CA TYR A 80 -3.33 -14.72 -8.12
C TYR A 80 -2.56 -16.05 -8.14
N VAL A 81 -3.25 -17.19 -8.04
CA VAL A 81 -2.61 -18.51 -8.12
C VAL A 81 -1.92 -18.69 -9.48
N ASP A 82 -2.58 -18.30 -10.58
CA ASP A 82 -2.02 -18.39 -11.93
C ASP A 82 -0.85 -17.41 -12.16
N HIS A 83 -0.92 -16.22 -11.57
CA HIS A 83 0.19 -15.27 -11.59
C HIS A 83 1.40 -15.83 -10.85
N MET A 84 1.22 -16.31 -9.61
CA MET A 84 2.30 -16.88 -8.79
C MET A 84 2.94 -18.08 -9.49
N ARG A 85 2.14 -18.94 -10.13
CA ARG A 85 2.66 -20.05 -10.94
C ARG A 85 3.52 -19.56 -12.10
N ARG A 86 3.12 -18.49 -12.81
CA ARG A 86 3.87 -17.91 -13.92
C ARG A 86 5.22 -17.32 -13.49
N VAL A 87 5.31 -16.77 -12.28
CA VAL A 87 6.57 -16.27 -11.71
C VAL A 87 7.38 -17.35 -10.95
N GLY A 88 7.04 -18.63 -11.13
CA GLY A 88 7.81 -19.77 -10.61
C GLY A 88 7.50 -20.16 -9.16
N HIS A 89 6.44 -19.62 -8.57
CA HIS A 89 6.01 -19.94 -7.22
C HIS A 89 4.77 -20.84 -7.21
N VAL A 90 4.79 -21.89 -6.40
CA VAL A 90 3.62 -22.75 -6.18
C VAL A 90 2.90 -22.27 -4.93
N VAL A 91 1.67 -21.79 -5.10
CA VAL A 91 0.83 -21.29 -4.01
C VAL A 91 -0.50 -22.03 -4.00
N GLY A 92 -0.93 -22.51 -2.83
CA GLY A 92 -2.22 -23.17 -2.67
C GLY A 92 -3.37 -22.17 -2.59
N THR A 93 -4.60 -22.63 -2.83
CA THR A 93 -5.81 -21.78 -2.73
C THR A 93 -5.99 -21.19 -1.32
N ALA A 94 -5.59 -21.91 -0.27
CA ALA A 94 -5.64 -21.41 1.10
C ALA A 94 -4.67 -20.24 1.34
N ASP A 95 -3.45 -20.36 0.83
CA ASP A 95 -2.43 -19.32 0.92
C ASP A 95 -2.80 -18.09 0.10
N ALA A 96 -3.41 -18.29 -1.08
CA ALA A 96 -3.94 -17.21 -1.90
C ALA A 96 -5.06 -16.45 -1.19
N LYS A 97 -6.01 -17.16 -0.57
CA LYS A 97 -7.06 -16.55 0.26
C LYS A 97 -6.48 -15.76 1.43
N ALA A 98 -5.50 -16.32 2.14
CA ALA A 98 -4.82 -15.64 3.23
C ALA A 98 -4.12 -14.37 2.76
N SER A 99 -3.41 -14.42 1.62
CA SER A 99 -2.73 -13.25 1.04
C SER A 99 -3.71 -12.13 0.67
N ILE A 100 -4.86 -12.48 0.06
CA ILE A 100 -5.92 -11.52 -0.29
C ILE A 100 -6.56 -10.92 0.96
N ALA A 101 -6.87 -11.74 1.96
CA ALA A 101 -7.41 -11.26 3.23
C ALA A 101 -6.45 -10.29 3.93
N MET A 102 -5.15 -10.59 3.93
CA MET A 102 -4.13 -9.69 4.48
C MET A 102 -4.01 -8.38 3.69
N ALA A 103 -4.18 -8.42 2.36
CA ALA A 103 -4.21 -7.21 1.54
C ALA A 103 -5.43 -6.33 1.87
N ALA A 104 -6.60 -6.95 2.10
CA ALA A 104 -7.82 -6.25 2.52
C ALA A 104 -7.64 -5.56 3.86
N GLU A 105 -7.09 -6.29 4.82
CA GLU A 105 -6.78 -5.77 6.14
C GLU A 105 -5.76 -4.63 6.09
N ALA A 106 -4.75 -4.74 5.22
CA ALA A 106 -3.76 -3.68 5.02
C ALA A 106 -4.40 -2.41 4.44
N ALA A 107 -5.31 -2.54 3.47
CA ALA A 107 -6.03 -1.41 2.90
C ALA A 107 -6.94 -0.72 3.93
N LEU A 108 -7.66 -1.48 4.76
CA LEU A 108 -8.46 -0.94 5.86
C LEU A 108 -7.60 -0.23 6.91
N THR A 109 -6.44 -0.82 7.25
CA THR A 109 -5.48 -0.25 8.18
C THR A 109 -4.90 1.07 7.64
N ALA A 110 -4.55 1.12 6.35
CA ALA A 110 -4.10 2.32 5.66
C ALA A 110 -5.16 3.43 5.68
N GLN A 111 -6.43 3.11 5.40
CA GLN A 111 -7.49 4.10 5.50
C GLN A 111 -7.67 4.62 6.94
N HIS A 112 -7.58 3.75 7.94
CA HIS A 112 -7.66 4.17 9.34
C HIS A 112 -6.50 5.09 9.73
N TYR A 113 -5.29 4.83 9.24
CA TYR A 113 -4.14 5.71 9.40
C TYR A 113 -4.40 7.10 8.83
N LEU A 114 -4.86 7.19 7.59
CA LEU A 114 -5.19 8.47 6.93
C LEU A 114 -6.29 9.23 7.70
N ALA A 115 -7.29 8.51 8.21
CA ALA A 115 -8.33 9.12 9.05
C ALA A 115 -7.75 9.69 10.36
N ARG A 116 -6.83 8.98 11.03
CA ARG A 116 -6.16 9.47 12.24
C ARG A 116 -5.30 10.70 11.96
N ARG A 117 -4.60 10.73 10.83
CA ARG A 117 -3.79 11.87 10.38
C ARG A 117 -4.60 13.14 10.17
N GLN A 118 -5.80 13.03 9.60
CA GLN A 118 -6.71 14.18 9.48
C GLN A 118 -7.12 14.79 10.84
N HIS A 119 -7.02 14.02 11.92
CA HIS A 119 -7.25 14.49 13.28
C HIS A 119 -5.96 14.92 14.02
N GLY A 120 -4.84 15.10 13.30
CA GLY A 120 -3.56 15.52 13.86
C GLY A 120 -2.81 14.41 14.61
N MET A 121 -3.23 13.15 14.47
CA MET A 121 -2.59 12.00 15.11
C MET A 121 -1.72 11.25 14.10
N ASP A 122 -0.60 11.86 13.70
CA ASP A 122 0.39 11.27 12.79
C ASP A 122 1.47 10.51 13.57
N ASP A 123 1.28 9.20 13.70
CA ASP A 123 2.22 8.29 14.37
C ASP A 123 2.26 6.93 13.66
N PRO A 124 3.01 6.83 12.53
CA PRO A 124 3.13 5.58 11.78
C PRO A 124 3.81 4.48 12.60
N ALA A 125 4.72 4.82 13.53
CA ALA A 125 5.43 3.86 14.36
C ALA A 125 4.49 3.20 15.39
N GLY A 126 3.67 4.01 16.06
CA GLY A 126 2.64 3.51 16.98
C GLY A 126 1.56 2.71 16.26
N LEU A 127 1.15 3.12 15.05
CA LEU A 127 0.24 2.33 14.23
C LEU A 127 0.82 0.97 13.87
N VAL A 128 2.05 0.93 13.32
CA VAL A 128 2.72 -0.32 12.95
C VAL A 128 2.85 -1.24 14.16
N THR A 129 3.20 -0.70 15.32
CA THR A 129 3.29 -1.48 16.57
C THR A 129 1.94 -2.09 16.94
N GLN A 130 0.87 -1.29 16.93
CA GLN A 130 -0.49 -1.74 17.25
C GLN A 130 -0.98 -2.83 16.27
N VAL A 131 -0.76 -2.61 14.97
CA VAL A 131 -1.19 -3.52 13.91
C VAL A 131 -0.41 -4.84 13.98
N ARG A 132 0.92 -4.79 14.14
CA ARG A 132 1.74 -6.00 14.32
C ARG A 132 1.28 -6.83 15.51
N GLN A 133 0.94 -6.17 16.63
CA GLN A 133 0.45 -6.86 17.84
C GLN A 133 -0.93 -7.48 17.65
N ALA A 134 -1.83 -6.82 16.91
CA ALA A 134 -3.20 -7.28 16.73
C ALA A 134 -3.34 -8.36 15.65
N THR A 135 -2.57 -8.26 14.56
CA THR A 135 -2.83 -9.02 13.32
C THR A 135 -1.61 -9.79 12.80
N GLY A 136 -0.41 -9.49 13.32
CA GLY A 136 0.85 -10.02 12.80
C GLY A 136 1.25 -9.46 11.42
N MET A 137 0.49 -8.49 10.89
CA MET A 137 0.78 -7.87 9.59
C MET A 137 2.11 -7.14 9.62
N ARG A 138 2.89 -7.31 8.54
CA ARG A 138 4.17 -6.62 8.37
C ARG A 138 3.97 -5.20 7.81
N PRO A 139 4.83 -4.23 8.16
CA PRO A 139 4.75 -2.86 7.67
C PRO A 139 4.73 -2.74 6.14
N GLU A 140 5.37 -3.68 5.44
CA GLU A 140 5.42 -3.74 3.97
C GLU A 140 4.05 -3.87 3.33
N ARG A 141 3.13 -4.59 3.98
CA ARG A 141 1.76 -4.73 3.48
C ARG A 141 1.01 -3.40 3.56
N LEU A 142 1.26 -2.62 4.61
CA LEU A 142 0.59 -1.36 4.85
C LEU A 142 1.00 -0.30 3.82
N TRP A 143 2.30 -0.06 3.62
CA TRP A 143 2.71 0.90 2.58
C TRP A 143 2.49 0.35 1.18
N GLY A 144 2.51 -0.98 0.97
CA GLY A 144 2.14 -1.59 -0.30
C GLY A 144 0.71 -1.20 -0.71
N ALA A 145 -0.25 -1.29 0.22
CA ALA A 145 -1.63 -0.84 -0.03
C ALA A 145 -1.72 0.66 -0.38
N LEU A 146 -0.95 1.51 0.32
CA LEU A 146 -0.87 2.94 0.01
C LEU A 146 -0.26 3.21 -1.37
N LYS A 147 0.81 2.48 -1.74
CA LYS A 147 1.43 2.55 -3.08
C LYS A 147 0.40 2.20 -4.16
N THR A 148 -0.28 1.06 -4.04
CA THR A 148 -1.31 0.63 -5.00
C THR A 148 -2.39 1.70 -5.18
N ALA A 149 -2.87 2.29 -4.08
CA ALA A 149 -3.84 3.37 -4.14
C ALA A 149 -3.29 4.63 -4.84
N CYS A 150 -2.04 5.02 -4.56
CA CYS A 150 -1.37 6.14 -5.25
C CYS A 150 -1.26 5.88 -6.76
N THR A 151 -0.81 4.69 -7.15
CA THR A 151 -0.71 4.28 -8.56
C THR A 151 -2.08 4.36 -9.24
N LYS A 152 -3.14 3.85 -8.60
CA LYS A 152 -4.49 3.91 -9.15
C LYS A 152 -4.96 5.36 -9.38
N VAL A 153 -4.77 6.24 -8.40
CA VAL A 153 -5.11 7.67 -8.51
C VAL A 153 -4.40 8.33 -9.70
N ARG A 154 -3.12 8.01 -9.91
CA ARG A 154 -2.34 8.57 -11.03
C ARG A 154 -2.80 8.04 -12.38
N SER A 155 -3.10 6.75 -12.50
CA SER A 155 -3.66 6.18 -13.72
C SER A 155 -4.99 6.85 -14.10
N LEU A 156 -5.87 7.06 -13.13
CA LEU A 156 -7.16 7.72 -13.35
C LEU A 156 -7.00 9.18 -13.79
N SER A 157 -6.00 9.88 -13.26
CA SER A 157 -5.67 11.26 -13.63
C SER A 157 -5.14 11.36 -15.07
N ALA A 158 -4.34 10.38 -15.50
CA ALA A 158 -3.85 10.31 -16.88
C ALA A 158 -4.98 10.02 -17.89
N GLU A 159 -5.96 9.20 -17.52
CA GLU A 159 -7.13 8.87 -18.35
C GLU A 159 -8.12 10.04 -18.49
N THR A 160 -8.21 10.89 -17.46
CA THR A 160 -9.16 12.02 -17.42
C THR A 160 -8.59 13.33 -17.98
N GLY A 161 -7.32 13.36 -18.39
CA GLY A 161 -6.70 14.50 -19.08
C GLY A 161 -6.68 15.80 -18.28
N THR A 162 -6.82 15.74 -16.96
CA THR A 162 -6.77 16.93 -16.10
C THR A 162 -5.32 17.10 -15.64
N PRO A 163 -4.58 18.13 -16.10
CA PRO A 163 -3.24 18.39 -15.58
C PRO A 163 -3.37 18.80 -14.11
N GLY A 164 -2.72 18.02 -13.22
CA GLY A 164 -2.55 18.33 -11.80
C GLY A 164 -1.49 19.39 -11.53
#